data_AF-J9D757-F1
#
_entry.id   AF-J9D757-F1
#
_cell.length_a   1.000
_cell.length_b   1.000
_cell.length_c   1.000
_cell.angle_alpha   90.00
_cell.angle_beta   90.00
_cell.angle_gamma   90.00
#
_symmetry.space_group_name_H-M   'P 1'
#
loop_
_entity.id
_entity.type
_entity.pdbx_description
1 polymer ?
#
loop_
_entity_poly.entity_id
_entity_poly.type
_entity_poly.pdbx_seq_one_letter_code
_entity_poly.pdbx_strand_id
1 'polypeptide(L)'
;MFHLPLLFTLLYTKNTTINDSMRTVEEGIERLRLTPYSTFYELFDITPLATKRQITKGFRKRMLQKKTLGTMNLDETNELITSAFTILTKYRKTYDFLLGNTSVPSDIGSTSLVYLVLVGLFALIFADFCQLFYFYTKQQQFDKKEMKKRIKKGEVERKLSYELLYTFRICRKVVSLFYRN
;
A
#
# COMPACT_ATOMS: atom_id res chain seq x y z
N MET A 1 24.10 -5.10 5.49
CA MET A 1 22.96 -5.95 5.92
C MET A 1 21.71 -5.09 5.76
N PHE A 2 20.87 -5.39 4.76
CA PHE A 2 19.87 -4.45 4.24
C PHE A 2 18.54 -4.55 5.00
N HIS A 3 18.02 -3.41 5.49
CA HIS A 3 16.71 -3.26 6.17
C HIS A 3 15.49 -3.25 5.22
N LEU A 4 15.68 -3.63 3.95
CA LEU A 4 14.65 -3.68 2.91
C LEU A 4 13.37 -4.47 3.30
N PRO A 5 13.44 -5.65 3.95
CA PRO A 5 12.22 -6.38 4.31
C PRO A 5 11.39 -5.65 5.37
N LEU A 6 12.02 -4.86 6.24
CA LEU A 6 11.35 -4.12 7.31
C LEU A 6 10.62 -2.88 6.76
N LEU A 7 11.21 -2.21 5.76
CA LEU A 7 10.54 -1.13 5.03
C LEU A 7 9.34 -1.66 4.23
N PHE A 8 9.48 -2.83 3.61
CA PHE A 8 8.38 -3.43 2.83
C PHE A 8 7.19 -3.82 3.71
N THR A 9 7.43 -4.44 4.88
CA THR A 9 6.36 -4.79 5.82
C THR A 9 5.69 -3.57 6.45
N LEU A 10 6.45 -2.52 6.76
CA LEU A 10 5.88 -1.25 7.26
C LEU A 10 5.03 -0.53 6.19
N LEU A 11 5.49 -0.51 4.94
CA LEU A 11 4.71 0.06 3.84
C LEU A 11 3.44 -0.75 3.57
N TYR A 12 3.55 -2.08 3.58
CA TYR A 12 2.42 -2.99 3.37
C TYR A 12 1.33 -2.79 4.44
N THR A 13 1.70 -2.86 5.72
CA THR A 13 0.75 -2.71 6.85
C THR A 13 0.10 -1.32 6.90
N LYS A 14 0.84 -0.27 6.53
CA LYS A 14 0.29 1.08 6.45
C LYS A 14 -0.70 1.22 5.29
N ASN A 15 -0.48 0.55 4.17
CA ASN A 15 -1.35 0.65 3.01
C ASN A 15 -2.67 -0.11 3.22
N THR A 16 -2.63 -1.30 3.83
CA THR A 16 -3.85 -2.06 4.14
C THR A 16 -4.74 -1.32 5.14
N THR A 17 -4.15 -0.76 6.19
CA THR A 17 -4.91 0.01 7.20
C THR A 17 -5.57 1.28 6.66
N ILE A 18 -4.94 1.95 5.68
CA ILE A 18 -5.53 3.11 5.00
C ILE A 18 -6.73 2.67 4.15
N ASN A 19 -6.60 1.61 3.36
CA ASN A 19 -7.66 1.10 2.50
C ASN A 19 -8.89 0.64 3.30
N ASP A 20 -8.68 -0.09 4.40
CA ASP A 20 -9.78 -0.52 5.27
C ASP A 20 -10.53 0.67 5.87
N SER A 21 -9.79 1.73 6.24
CA SER A 21 -10.39 2.96 6.77
C SER A 21 -11.19 3.72 5.72
N MET A 22 -10.74 3.77 4.47
CA MET A 22 -11.47 4.40 3.37
C MET A 22 -12.76 3.65 3.07
N ARG A 23 -12.69 2.33 2.93
CA ARG A 23 -13.87 1.49 2.64
C ARG A 23 -14.92 1.62 3.73
N THR A 24 -14.52 1.56 5.00
CA THR A 24 -15.43 1.72 6.15
C THR A 24 -16.15 3.08 6.11
N VAL A 25 -15.43 4.14 5.74
CA VAL A 25 -15.99 5.50 5.68
C VAL A 25 -16.95 5.65 4.50
N GLU A 26 -16.60 5.09 3.33
CA GLU A 26 -17.45 5.11 2.14
C GLU A 26 -18.74 4.33 2.33
N GLU A 27 -18.67 3.10 2.86
CA GLU A 27 -19.86 2.31 3.22
C GLU A 27 -20.77 3.10 4.17
N GLY A 28 -20.18 3.85 5.11
CA GLY A 28 -20.92 4.76 6.00
C GLY A 28 -21.59 5.91 5.24
N ILE A 29 -20.87 6.57 4.31
CA ILE A 29 -21.39 7.67 3.50
C ILE A 29 -22.53 7.18 2.60
N GLU A 30 -22.41 6.01 1.99
CA GLU A 30 -23.48 5.42 1.18
C GLU A 30 -24.75 5.17 1.99
N ARG A 31 -24.60 4.61 3.20
CA ARG A 31 -25.75 4.45 4.11
C ARG A 31 -26.33 5.79 4.54
N LEU A 32 -25.51 6.82 4.75
CA LEU A 32 -25.98 8.17 5.09
C LEU A 32 -26.86 8.77 3.99
N ARG A 33 -26.57 8.51 2.71
CA ARG A 33 -27.35 9.00 1.56
C ARG A 33 -28.81 8.51 1.54
N LEU A 34 -29.11 7.41 2.25
CA LEU A 34 -30.48 6.89 2.41
C LEU A 34 -31.28 7.68 3.46
N THR A 35 -30.64 8.63 4.16
CA THR A 35 -31.23 9.47 5.19
C THR A 35 -31.35 10.91 4.68
N PRO A 36 -32.15 11.78 5.34
CA PRO A 36 -32.26 13.19 4.94
C PRO A 36 -31.03 14.05 5.31
N TYR A 37 -29.98 13.46 5.86
CA TYR A 37 -28.78 14.18 6.31
C TYR A 37 -27.70 14.14 5.23
N SER A 38 -27.06 15.29 5.00
CA SER A 38 -25.96 15.39 4.02
C SER A 38 -24.63 14.94 4.62
N THR A 39 -24.45 15.12 5.93
CA THR A 39 -23.20 14.77 6.64
C THR A 39 -23.45 14.13 8.01
N PHE A 40 -22.48 13.35 8.51
CA PHE A 40 -22.51 12.86 9.90
C PHE A 40 -22.47 13.99 10.94
N TYR A 41 -21.95 15.17 10.58
CA TYR A 41 -21.99 16.35 11.42
C TYR A 41 -23.43 16.84 11.62
N GLU A 42 -24.22 16.88 10.54
CA GLU A 42 -25.65 17.19 10.60
C GLU A 42 -26.44 16.12 11.34
N LEU A 43 -26.12 14.83 11.13
CA LEU A 43 -26.78 13.71 11.82
C LEU A 43 -26.71 13.86 13.35
N PHE A 44 -25.58 14.34 13.86
CA PHE A 44 -25.36 14.56 15.29
C PHE A 44 -25.64 15.99 15.76
N ASP A 45 -26.05 16.90 14.87
CA ASP A 45 -26.31 18.30 15.20
C ASP A 45 -25.06 18.98 15.81
N ILE A 46 -23.91 18.79 15.15
CA ILE A 46 -22.59 19.29 15.56
C ILE A 46 -21.84 19.93 14.40
N THR A 47 -20.81 20.73 14.71
CA THR A 47 -19.97 21.37 13.69
C THR A 47 -18.80 20.47 13.26
N PRO A 48 -18.20 20.70 12.07
CA PRO A 48 -16.98 20.02 11.62
C PRO A 48 -15.76 20.26 12.49
N LEU A 49 -15.82 21.18 13.47
CA LEU A 49 -14.76 21.44 14.45
C LEU A 49 -15.08 20.85 15.84
N ALA A 50 -16.18 20.10 15.96
CA ALA A 50 -16.63 19.56 17.23
C ALA A 50 -15.56 18.69 17.91
N THR A 51 -15.45 18.83 19.22
CA THR A 51 -14.57 18.02 20.07
C THR A 51 -15.14 16.61 20.25
N LYS A 52 -14.29 15.65 20.66
CA LYS A 52 -14.72 14.28 20.98
C LYS A 52 -15.89 14.24 21.99
N ARG A 53 -15.89 15.15 22.97
CA ARG A 53 -16.95 15.25 23.98
C ARG A 53 -18.30 15.66 23.36
N GLN A 54 -18.28 16.60 22.42
CA GLN A 54 -19.49 17.03 21.70
C GLN A 54 -20.03 15.90 20.82
N ILE A 55 -19.15 15.17 20.12
CA ILE A 55 -19.52 14.00 19.32
C ILE A 55 -20.20 12.93 20.20
N THR A 56 -19.61 12.60 21.37
CA THR A 56 -20.22 11.65 22.31
C THR A 56 -21.59 12.11 22.82
N LYS A 57 -21.76 13.41 23.08
CA LYS A 57 -23.05 13.98 23.50
C LYS A 57 -24.09 13.86 22.38
N GLY A 58 -23.71 14.17 21.14
CA GLY A 58 -24.57 14.02 19.95
C GLY A 58 -24.99 12.57 19.72
N PHE A 59 -24.05 11.63 19.82
CA PHE A 59 -24.31 10.20 19.73
C PHE A 59 -25.36 9.74 20.75
N ARG A 60 -25.16 10.08 22.03
CA ARG A 60 -26.13 9.73 23.10
C ARG A 60 -27.50 10.34 22.86
N LYS A 61 -27.55 11.63 22.48
CA LYS A 61 -28.80 12.32 22.13
C LYS A 61 -29.53 11.59 21.01
N ARG A 62 -28.81 11.15 19.97
CA ARG A 62 -29.42 10.45 18.82
C ARG A 62 -29.91 9.04 19.18
N MET A 63 -29.12 8.26 19.92
CA MET A 63 -29.53 6.93 20.39
C MET A 63 -30.77 6.97 21.28
N LEU A 64 -30.92 8.02 22.10
CA LEU A 64 -32.08 8.18 22.98
C LEU A 64 -33.38 8.51 22.23
N GLN A 65 -33.29 9.12 21.04
CA GLN A 65 -34.48 9.48 20.26
C GLN A 65 -35.25 8.27 19.71
N LYS A 66 -34.59 7.10 19.59
CA LYS A 66 -35.18 5.84 19.08
C LYS A 66 -36.08 6.05 17.85
N LYS A 67 -35.66 6.95 16.94
CA LYS A 67 -36.41 7.34 15.75
C LYS A 67 -35.69 6.80 14.52
N THR A 68 -36.46 6.21 13.60
CA THR A 68 -35.96 5.74 12.31
C THR A 68 -35.48 6.90 11.44
N LEU A 69 -34.52 6.61 10.57
CA LEU A 69 -33.93 7.57 9.62
C LEU A 69 -34.32 7.19 8.20
N GLY A 70 -35.09 8.07 7.53
CA GLY A 70 -35.52 7.83 6.16
C GLY A 70 -36.32 6.54 6.03
N THR A 71 -35.89 5.64 5.16
CA THR A 71 -36.52 4.33 4.92
C THR A 71 -35.98 3.21 5.81
N MET A 72 -35.01 3.49 6.68
CA MET A 72 -34.35 2.46 7.50
C MET A 72 -35.19 2.02 8.68
N ASN A 73 -35.03 0.75 9.06
CA ASN A 73 -35.56 0.22 10.31
C ASN A 73 -34.76 0.76 11.51
N LEU A 74 -35.28 0.49 12.73
CA LEU A 74 -34.70 1.03 13.96
C LEU A 74 -33.31 0.44 14.25
N ASP A 75 -33.10 -0.84 13.92
CA ASP A 75 -31.81 -1.52 14.07
C ASP A 75 -30.78 -0.98 13.09
N GLU A 76 -31.14 -0.87 11.80
CA GLU A 76 -30.29 -0.27 10.75
C GLU A 76 -29.93 1.19 11.10
N THR A 77 -30.88 1.93 11.66
CA THR A 77 -30.66 3.30 12.14
C THR A 77 -29.63 3.32 13.28
N ASN A 78 -29.74 2.42 14.25
CA ASN A 78 -28.78 2.32 15.36
C ASN A 78 -27.38 1.91 14.88
N GLU A 79 -27.31 1.00 13.90
CA GLU A 79 -26.05 0.63 13.25
C GLU A 79 -25.43 1.83 12.54
N LEU A 80 -26.21 2.60 11.77
CA LEU A 80 -25.73 3.81 11.10
C LEU A 80 -25.22 4.83 12.11
N ILE A 81 -25.96 5.08 13.20
CA ILE A 81 -25.56 6.00 14.26
C ILE A 81 -24.25 5.55 14.92
N THR A 82 -24.10 4.24 15.16
CA THR A 82 -22.88 3.66 15.76
C THR A 82 -21.69 3.74 14.80
N SER A 83 -21.93 3.46 13.52
CA SER A 83 -20.94 3.61 12.46
C SER A 83 -20.48 5.05 12.32
N ALA A 84 -21.41 6.01 12.26
CA ALA A 84 -21.13 7.44 12.20
C ALA A 84 -20.30 7.92 13.42
N PHE A 85 -20.62 7.43 14.62
CA PHE A 85 -19.83 7.73 15.82
C PHE A 85 -18.40 7.17 15.70
N THR A 86 -18.24 5.95 15.20
CA THR A 86 -16.92 5.32 14.99
C THR A 86 -16.11 6.09 13.95
N ILE A 87 -16.74 6.49 12.85
CA ILE A 87 -16.11 7.28 11.78
C ILE A 87 -15.62 8.62 12.33
N LEU A 88 -16.47 9.38 13.03
CA LEU A 88 -16.08 10.69 13.57
C LEU A 88 -15.07 10.63 14.72
N THR A 89 -14.94 9.50 15.41
CA THR A 89 -14.00 9.34 16.53
C THR A 89 -12.66 8.72 16.13
N LYS A 90 -12.65 7.81 15.15
CA LYS A 90 -11.46 7.05 14.73
C LYS A 90 -10.96 7.45 13.35
N TYR A 91 -11.86 7.69 12.40
CA TYR A 91 -11.54 7.90 10.97
C TYR A 91 -11.89 9.30 10.45
N ARG A 92 -12.03 10.28 11.35
CA ARG A 92 -12.48 11.65 11.01
C ARG A 92 -11.66 12.29 9.89
N LYS A 93 -10.33 12.13 9.93
CA LYS A 93 -9.44 12.67 8.90
C LYS A 93 -9.76 12.10 7.52
N THR A 94 -10.00 10.79 7.44
CA THR A 94 -10.37 10.11 6.19
C THR A 94 -11.75 10.57 5.70
N TYR A 95 -12.70 10.73 6.62
CA TYR A 95 -14.03 11.23 6.32
C TYR A 95 -14.03 12.68 5.80
N ASP A 96 -13.31 13.58 6.47
CA ASP A 96 -13.17 14.97 6.04
C ASP A 96 -12.46 15.07 4.68
N PHE A 97 -11.47 14.19 4.45
CA PHE A 97 -10.78 14.09 3.15
C PHE A 97 -11.73 13.65 2.02
N LEU A 98 -12.56 12.63 2.25
CA LEU A 98 -13.51 12.12 1.26
C LEU A 98 -14.66 13.12 1.01
N LEU A 99 -15.12 13.83 2.04
CA LEU A 99 -16.07 14.93 1.88
C LEU A 99 -15.54 16.05 0.97
N GLY A 100 -14.25 16.38 1.11
CA GLY A 100 -13.60 17.41 0.30
C GLY A 100 -13.24 16.97 -1.12
N ASN A 101 -13.10 15.66 -1.36
CA ASN A 101 -12.68 15.09 -2.64
C ASN A 101 -13.66 14.01 -3.10
N THR A 102 -14.79 14.42 -3.67
CA THR A 102 -15.85 13.52 -4.18
C THR A 102 -15.42 12.67 -5.39
N SER A 103 -14.23 12.90 -5.94
CA SER A 103 -13.74 12.31 -7.18
C SER A 103 -12.58 11.32 -7.00
N VAL A 104 -12.26 10.89 -5.78
CA VAL A 104 -11.25 9.83 -5.57
C VAL A 104 -11.94 8.46 -5.69
N PRO A 105 -11.69 7.68 -6.75
CA PRO A 105 -12.25 6.34 -6.85
C PRO A 105 -11.61 5.44 -5.78
N SER A 106 -12.46 4.68 -5.09
CA SER A 106 -12.09 3.82 -3.97
C SER A 106 -11.44 2.49 -4.35
N ASP A 107 -11.41 2.18 -5.65
CA ASP A 107 -10.91 0.92 -6.21
C ASP A 107 -9.37 0.75 -6.15
N ILE A 108 -8.67 1.57 -5.38
CA ILE A 108 -7.21 1.50 -5.23
C ILE A 108 -6.79 0.26 -4.40
N GLY A 109 -7.73 -0.39 -3.72
CA GLY A 109 -7.47 -1.46 -2.75
C GLY A 109 -6.81 -2.73 -3.30
N SER A 110 -7.29 -3.26 -4.43
CA SER A 110 -6.86 -4.57 -4.95
C SER A 110 -5.65 -4.49 -5.88
N THR A 111 -5.57 -3.43 -6.69
CA THR A 111 -4.46 -3.19 -7.63
C THR A 111 -3.16 -2.82 -6.91
N SER A 112 -3.26 -2.10 -5.79
CA SER A 112 -2.13 -1.69 -4.95
C SER A 112 -1.31 -2.87 -4.42
N LEU A 113 -1.94 -3.93 -3.94
CA LEU A 113 -1.23 -5.08 -3.34
C LEU A 113 -0.49 -5.92 -4.38
N VAL A 114 -1.15 -6.21 -5.51
CA VAL A 114 -0.53 -6.93 -6.63
C VAL A 114 0.66 -6.14 -7.17
N TYR A 115 0.50 -4.82 -7.29
CA TYR A 115 1.58 -3.93 -7.71
C TYR A 115 2.76 -3.92 -6.72
N LEU A 116 2.50 -3.88 -5.41
CA LEU A 116 3.53 -3.89 -4.37
C LEU A 116 4.35 -5.19 -4.41
N VAL A 117 3.69 -6.34 -4.60
CA VAL A 117 4.35 -7.65 -4.76
C VAL A 117 5.18 -7.68 -6.04
N LEU A 118 4.66 -7.18 -7.16
CA LEU A 118 5.38 -7.10 -8.43
C LEU A 118 6.63 -6.21 -8.33
N VAL A 119 6.52 -5.05 -7.69
CA VAL A 119 7.65 -4.13 -7.48
C VAL A 119 8.69 -4.75 -6.54
N GLY A 120 8.26 -5.45 -5.49
CA GLY A 120 9.18 -6.17 -4.59
C GLY A 120 9.94 -7.27 -5.31
N LEU A 121 9.24 -8.05 -6.15
CA LEU A 121 9.85 -9.11 -6.95
C LEU A 121 10.82 -8.55 -8.00
N PHE A 122 10.46 -7.43 -8.63
CA PHE A 122 11.33 -6.71 -9.56
C PHE A 122 12.59 -6.18 -8.87
N ALA A 123 12.48 -5.63 -7.65
CA ALA A 123 13.62 -5.12 -6.89
C ALA A 123 14.61 -6.23 -6.51
N LEU A 124 14.13 -7.43 -6.17
CA LEU A 124 14.99 -8.60 -5.91
C LEU A 124 15.76 -9.02 -7.17
N ILE A 125 15.04 -9.16 -8.30
CA ILE A 125 15.67 -9.50 -9.58
C ILE A 125 16.70 -8.43 -9.99
N PHE A 126 16.37 -7.15 -9.75
CA PHE A 126 17.27 -6.04 -10.07
C PHE A 126 18.51 -6.02 -9.18
N ALA A 127 18.38 -6.35 -7.89
CA ALA A 127 19.51 -6.47 -6.98
C ALA A 127 20.48 -7.58 -7.41
N ASP A 128 19.95 -8.75 -7.77
CA ASP A 128 20.73 -9.87 -8.31
C ASP A 128 21.44 -9.48 -9.62
N PHE A 129 20.75 -8.75 -10.50
CA PHE A 129 21.32 -8.25 -11.75
C PHE A 129 22.46 -7.25 -11.49
N CYS A 130 22.30 -6.33 -10.54
CA CYS A 130 23.32 -5.37 -10.14
C CYS A 130 24.56 -6.06 -9.55
N GLN A 131 24.37 -7.10 -8.71
CA GLN A 131 25.47 -7.88 -8.16
C GLN A 131 26.24 -8.61 -9.27
N LEU A 132 25.53 -9.22 -10.21
CA LEU A 132 26.14 -9.87 -11.38
C LEU A 132 26.88 -8.87 -12.28
N PHE A 133 26.30 -7.69 -12.50
CA PHE A 133 26.93 -6.63 -13.28
C PHE A 133 28.22 -6.14 -12.60
N TYR A 134 28.21 -5.94 -11.28
CA TYR A 134 29.40 -5.59 -10.50
C TYR A 134 30.49 -6.67 -10.59
N PHE A 135 30.13 -7.95 -10.50
CA PHE A 135 31.07 -9.05 -10.73
C PHE A 135 31.61 -9.05 -12.17
N TYR A 136 30.78 -8.76 -13.17
CA TYR A 136 31.20 -8.68 -14.57
C TYR A 136 32.19 -7.55 -14.81
N THR A 137 31.91 -6.34 -14.34
CA THR A 137 32.83 -5.20 -14.50
C THR A 137 34.15 -5.45 -13.76
N LYS A 138 34.10 -6.08 -12.58
CA LYS A 138 35.31 -6.48 -11.84
C LYS A 138 36.09 -7.58 -12.56
N GLN A 139 35.41 -8.54 -13.22
CA GLN A 139 36.07 -9.59 -14.01
C GLN A 139 36.66 -9.08 -15.34
N GLN A 140 36.02 -8.10 -15.98
CA GLN A 140 36.54 -7.48 -17.21
C GLN A 140 37.86 -6.73 -17.01
N GLN A 141 38.15 -6.28 -15.79
CA GLN A 141 39.42 -5.64 -15.44
C GLN A 141 40.60 -6.62 -15.38
N PHE A 142 40.36 -7.94 -15.33
CA PHE A 142 41.43 -8.93 -15.37
C PHE A 142 41.73 -9.33 -16.82
N ASP A 143 42.97 -9.14 -17.23
CA ASP A 143 43.45 -9.63 -18.51
C ASP A 143 43.29 -11.18 -18.57
N LYS A 144 42.89 -11.73 -19.72
CA LYS A 144 42.58 -13.17 -19.90
C LYS A 144 43.73 -14.08 -19.45
N LYS A 145 44.97 -13.56 -19.47
CA LYS A 145 46.19 -14.24 -19.01
C LYS A 145 46.32 -14.26 -17.48
N GLU A 146 45.91 -13.21 -16.77
CA GLU A 146 45.94 -13.15 -15.31
C GLU A 146 44.86 -14.04 -14.68
N MET A 147 43.66 -14.07 -15.26
CA MET A 147 42.57 -14.91 -14.77
C MET A 147 42.94 -16.41 -14.80
N LYS A 148 43.59 -16.87 -15.88
CA LYS A 148 44.10 -18.25 -15.99
C LYS A 148 45.17 -18.57 -14.93
N LYS A 149 46.01 -17.60 -14.55
CA LYS A 149 47.03 -17.77 -13.50
C LYS A 149 46.39 -17.91 -12.11
N ARG A 150 45.37 -17.10 -11.78
CA ARG A 150 44.68 -17.16 -10.48
C ARG A 150 43.84 -18.41 -10.30
N ILE A 151 43.19 -18.92 -11.37
CA ILE A 151 42.49 -20.22 -11.34
C ILE A 151 43.47 -21.36 -11.09
N LYS A 152 44.66 -21.34 -11.72
CA LYS A 152 45.71 -22.35 -11.47
C LYS A 152 46.28 -22.29 -10.06
N LYS A 153 46.27 -21.11 -9.42
CA LYS A 153 46.71 -20.89 -8.03
C LYS A 153 45.64 -21.21 -6.99
N GLY A 154 44.41 -21.58 -7.39
CA GLY A 154 43.32 -21.90 -6.46
C GLY A 154 42.70 -20.69 -5.75
N GLU A 155 43.11 -19.45 -6.09
CA GLU A 155 42.58 -18.22 -5.49
C GLU A 155 41.13 -17.91 -5.94
N VAL A 156 40.67 -18.56 -7.02
CA VAL A 156 39.33 -18.39 -7.60
C VAL A 156 38.75 -19.76 -7.90
N GLU A 157 37.71 -20.15 -7.17
CA GLU A 157 37.00 -21.40 -7.45
C GLU A 157 36.35 -21.34 -8.84
N ARG A 158 36.64 -22.36 -9.67
CA ARG A 158 35.97 -22.60 -10.96
C ARG A 158 34.56 -23.16 -10.75
N LYS A 159 33.74 -22.50 -9.94
CA LYS A 159 32.31 -22.81 -9.81
C LYS A 159 31.48 -21.67 -10.38
N LEU A 160 31.68 -21.38 -11.66
CA LEU A 160 30.60 -20.75 -12.42
C LEU A 160 29.58 -21.88 -12.67
N SER A 161 28.60 -21.99 -11.78
CA SER A 161 27.44 -22.86 -11.98
C SER A 161 26.88 -22.62 -13.38
N TYR A 162 26.44 -23.67 -14.08
CA TYR A 162 25.86 -23.55 -15.43
C TYR A 162 24.73 -22.52 -15.48
N GLU A 163 24.02 -22.34 -14.37
CA GLU A 163 22.97 -21.33 -14.18
C GLU A 163 23.50 -19.90 -14.31
N LEU A 164 24.68 -19.60 -13.75
CA LEU A 164 25.36 -18.30 -13.87
C LEU A 164 25.79 -18.05 -15.32
N LEU A 165 26.19 -19.09 -16.04
CA LEU A 165 26.60 -19.01 -17.44
C LEU A 165 25.40 -18.71 -18.37
N TYR A 166 24.23 -19.25 -18.03
CA TYR A 166 22.98 -19.01 -18.77
C TYR A 166 22.46 -17.59 -18.51
N THR A 167 22.40 -17.16 -17.26
CA THR A 167 22.08 -15.76 -16.91
C THR A 167 23.06 -14.79 -17.54
N PHE A 168 24.35 -15.10 -17.55
CA PHE A 168 25.37 -14.27 -18.21
C PHE A 168 25.13 -14.09 -19.72
N ARG A 169 24.71 -15.15 -20.43
CA ARG A 169 24.34 -15.05 -21.85
C ARG A 169 23.13 -14.15 -22.05
N ILE A 170 22.13 -14.23 -21.19
CA ILE A 170 20.93 -13.39 -21.23
C ILE A 170 21.31 -11.93 -20.95
N CYS A 171 22.04 -11.65 -19.87
CA CYS A 171 22.49 -10.30 -19.52
C CYS A 171 23.32 -9.66 -20.64
N ARG A 172 24.25 -10.41 -21.24
CA ARG A 172 25.06 -9.92 -22.36
C ARG A 172 24.20 -9.57 -23.58
N LYS A 173 23.18 -10.38 -23.88
CA LYS A 173 22.26 -10.14 -25.00
C LYS A 173 21.40 -8.90 -24.76
N VAL A 174 20.90 -8.73 -23.53
CA VAL A 174 20.15 -7.53 -23.12
C VAL A 174 21.01 -6.27 -23.20
N VAL A 175 22.22 -6.28 -22.62
CA VAL A 175 23.15 -5.13 -22.70
C VAL A 175 23.53 -4.81 -24.15
N SER A 176 23.75 -5.82 -24.99
CA SER A 176 24.05 -5.60 -26.41
C SER A 176 22.89 -4.99 -27.20
N LEU A 177 21.64 -5.13 -26.72
CA LEU A 177 20.49 -4.46 -27.34
C LEU A 177 20.45 -2.97 -26.97
N PHE A 178 20.84 -2.62 -25.74
CA PHE A 178 20.92 -1.21 -25.30
C PHE A 178 22.08 -0.43 -25.93
N TYR A 179 23.18 -1.10 -26.28
CA TYR A 179 24.35 -0.49 -26.94
C TYR A 179 24.28 -0.48 -28.48
N ARG A 180 23.17 -0.93 -29.07
CA ARG A 180 22.98 -0.98 -30.54
C ARG A 180 22.08 0.15 -31.09
N ASN A 181 21.70 1.10 -30.23
CA ASN A 181 21.20 2.42 -30.58
C ASN A 181 22.29 3.46 -30.36
#